data_AF-A0A1G7JNM1-F1
#
_entry.id   AF-A0A1G7JNM1-F1
#
_cell.length_a   1.000
_cell.length_b   1.000
_cell.length_c   1.000
_cell.angle_alpha   90.00
_cell.angle_beta   90.00
_cell.angle_gamma   90.00
#
_symmetry.space_group_name_H-M   'P 1'
#
loop_
_entity.id
_entity.type
_entity.pdbx_description
1 polymer ?
#
loop_
_entity_poly.entity_id
_entity_poly.type
_entity_poly.pdbx_seq_one_letter_code
_entity_poly.pdbx_strand_id
1 'polypeptide(L)'
;DNGSEFAELDAFLKSHNTSVYFAHPYSSFERGTNERHNGLIRRFIPKGTSIAALAASVIQRIQNWCNHLPRKILGYKTPQQCFDEELAQIS
;
A
#
# COMPACT_ATOMS: atom_id res chain seq x y z
N ASP A 1 8.50 -9.60 -7.68
CA ASP A 1 8.37 -8.32 -8.37
C ASP A 1 9.56 -8.23 -9.26
N ASN A 2 9.37 -8.27 -10.58
CA ASN A 2 10.48 -8.13 -11.51
C ASN A 2 10.22 -6.95 -12.46
N GLY A 3 9.32 -6.03 -12.08
CA GLY A 3 9.08 -4.82 -12.85
C GLY A 3 10.25 -3.85 -12.71
N SER A 4 10.76 -3.35 -13.83
CA SER A 4 11.84 -2.34 -13.86
C SER A 4 11.42 -0.98 -13.31
N GLU A 5 10.12 -0.79 -13.04
CA GLU A 5 9.51 0.45 -12.54
C GLU A 5 10.10 0.92 -11.20
N PHE A 6 10.73 0.03 -10.43
CA PHE A 6 11.36 0.34 -9.15
C PHE A 6 12.90 0.37 -9.19
N ALA A 7 13.52 0.11 -10.35
CA ALA A 7 14.98 0.03 -10.47
C ALA A 7 15.66 1.38 -10.18
N GLU A 8 15.07 2.48 -10.62
CA GLU A 8 15.57 3.84 -10.34
C GLU A 8 15.15 4.36 -8.95
N LEU A 9 14.09 3.78 -8.37
CA LEU A 9 13.60 4.18 -7.04
C LEU A 9 14.60 3.82 -5.94
N ASP A 10 15.32 2.70 -6.08
CA ASP A 10 16.34 2.27 -5.12
C ASP A 10 17.48 3.29 -4.99
N ALA A 11 18.00 3.78 -6.12
CA ALA A 11 19.06 4.79 -6.14
C ALA A 11 18.60 6.11 -5.51
N PHE A 12 17.36 6.52 -5.77
CA PHE A 12 16.77 7.73 -5.19
C PHE A 12 16.52 7.61 -3.69
N LEU A 13 15.99 6.49 -3.20
CA LEU A 13 15.68 6.32 -1.76
C LEU A 13 16.96 6.21 -0.92
N LYS A 14 18.01 5.57 -1.46
CA LYS A 14 19.32 5.50 -0.81
C LYS A 14 19.95 6.88 -0.63
N SER A 15 19.79 7.80 -1.60
CA SER A 15 20.31 9.17 -1.45
C SER A 15 19.57 9.99 -0.38
N HIS A 16 18.35 9.57 -0.01
CA HIS A 16 17.54 10.16 1.06
C HIS A 16 17.61 9.37 2.38
N ASN A 17 18.69 8.59 2.57
CA ASN A 17 18.94 7.82 3.78
C ASN A 17 17.78 6.87 4.16
N THR A 18 17.05 6.37 3.16
CA THR A 18 15.94 5.44 3.33
C THR A 18 16.37 4.04 2.90
N SER A 19 16.28 3.08 3.82
CA SER A 19 16.60 1.67 3.54
C SER A 19 15.54 1.03 2.64
N VAL A 20 15.97 0.34 1.60
CA VAL A 20 15.11 -0.39 0.65
C VAL A 20 15.26 -1.89 0.87
N TYR A 21 14.14 -2.59 0.96
CA TYR A 21 14.08 -4.04 1.16
C TYR A 21 13.24 -4.68 0.06
N PHE A 22 13.76 -5.75 -0.56
CA PHE A 22 13.08 -6.52 -1.60
C PHE A 22 12.70 -7.91 -1.08
N ALA A 23 11.55 -8.42 -1.54
CA ALA A 23 11.16 -9.81 -1.29
C ALA A 23 12.11 -10.75 -2.04
N HIS A 24 12.40 -11.91 -1.46
CA HIS A 24 13.23 -12.93 -2.08
C HIS A 24 12.59 -13.46 -3.36
N PRO A 25 13.40 -13.88 -4.36
CA PRO A 25 12.89 -14.56 -5.54
C PRO A 25 11.99 -15.75 -5.14
N TYR A 26 10.83 -15.86 -5.80
CA TYR A 26 9.83 -16.92 -5.55
C TYR A 26 9.16 -16.92 -4.16
N SER A 27 9.34 -15.88 -3.36
CA SER A 27 8.74 -15.74 -2.02
C SER A 27 7.51 -14.82 -2.02
N SER A 28 6.44 -15.19 -2.73
CA SER A 28 5.19 -14.42 -2.76
C SER A 28 4.54 -14.23 -1.38
N PHE A 29 4.76 -15.17 -0.46
CA PHE A 29 4.27 -15.11 0.92
C PHE A 29 4.81 -13.92 1.73
N GLU A 30 5.98 -13.38 1.38
CA GLU A 30 6.55 -12.17 2.02
C GLU A 30 5.73 -10.91 1.69
N ARG A 31 4.76 -11.01 0.77
CA ARG A 31 3.92 -9.91 0.31
C ARG A 31 2.44 -10.10 0.59
N GLY A 32 2.06 -11.01 1.48
CA GLY A 32 0.66 -11.32 1.77
C GLY A 32 -0.17 -10.07 2.11
N THR A 33 0.40 -9.10 2.82
CA THR A 33 -0.27 -7.83 3.13
C THR A 33 -0.57 -6.99 1.87
N ASN A 34 0.37 -6.94 0.92
CA ASN A 34 0.22 -6.19 -0.33
C ASN A 34 -0.87 -6.81 -1.22
N GLU A 35 -0.88 -8.14 -1.33
CA GLU A 35 -1.91 -8.86 -2.09
C GLU A 35 -3.30 -8.64 -1.50
N ARG A 36 -3.40 -8.71 -0.16
CA ARG A 36 -4.64 -8.42 0.56
C ARG A 36 -5.10 -6.98 0.35
N HIS A 37 -4.18 -6.01 0.31
CA HIS A 37 -4.52 -4.61 0.04
C HIS A 37 -4.96 -4.39 -1.42
N ASN A 38 -4.28 -5.02 -2.38
CA ASN A 38 -4.69 -5.00 -3.78
C ASN A 38 -6.10 -5.56 -3.95
N GLY A 39 -6.45 -6.63 -3.23
CA GLY A 39 -7.79 -7.18 -3.21
C GLY A 39 -8.87 -6.19 -2.75
N LEU A 40 -8.55 -5.29 -1.80
CA LEU A 40 -9.48 -4.24 -1.37
C LEU A 40 -9.74 -3.21 -2.46
N ILE A 41 -8.69 -2.76 -3.15
CA ILE A 41 -8.79 -1.82 -4.27
C ILE A 41 -9.62 -2.45 -5.41
N ARG A 42 -9.41 -3.75 -5.68
CA ARG A 42 -10.12 -4.49 -6.73
C ARG A 42 -11.62 -4.68 -6.49
N ARG A 43 -12.12 -4.40 -5.28
CA ARG A 43 -13.58 -4.33 -5.02
C ARG A 43 -14.23 -3.14 -5.73
N PHE A 44 -13.47 -2.09 -6.00
CA PHE A 44 -13.94 -0.87 -6.65
C PHE A 44 -13.47 -0.74 -8.10
N ILE A 45 -12.29 -1.32 -8.40
CA ILE A 45 -11.67 -1.25 -9.73
C ILE A 45 -11.56 -2.67 -10.30
N PRO A 46 -12.48 -3.07 -11.21
CA PRO A 46 -12.44 -4.38 -11.83
C PRO A 46 -11.08 -4.69 -12.48
N LYS A 47 -10.77 -5.99 -12.61
CA LYS A 47 -9.58 -6.43 -13.33
C LYS A 47 -9.70 -6.02 -14.80
N GLY A 48 -8.62 -5.53 -15.40
CA GLY A 48 -8.60 -5.02 -16.78
C GLY A 48 -8.93 -3.53 -16.91
N THR A 49 -9.49 -2.89 -15.88
CA THR A 49 -9.65 -1.43 -15.87
C THR A 49 -8.30 -0.75 -15.62
N SER A 50 -7.93 0.18 -16.50
CA SER A 50 -6.76 1.03 -16.29
C SER A 50 -7.02 2.02 -15.15
N ILE A 51 -6.17 1.99 -14.12
CA ILE A 51 -6.24 2.92 -12.99
C ILE A 51 -5.94 4.35 -13.46
N ALA A 52 -5.07 4.52 -14.46
CA ALA A 52 -4.70 5.82 -15.01
C ALA A 52 -5.88 6.57 -15.66
N ALA A 53 -6.93 5.85 -16.06
CA ALA A 53 -8.14 6.44 -16.63
C ALA A 53 -9.16 6.90 -15.58
N LEU A 54 -8.92 6.63 -14.28
CA LEU A 54 -9.82 7.02 -13.21
C LEU A 54 -9.54 8.44 -12.73
N ALA A 55 -10.61 9.18 -12.43
CA ALA A 55 -10.49 10.49 -11.83
C ALA A 55 -9.83 10.40 -10.44
N ALA A 56 -8.99 11.38 -10.11
CA ALA A 56 -8.31 11.44 -8.82
C ALA A 56 -9.28 11.36 -7.62
N SER A 57 -10.48 11.94 -7.74
CA SER A 57 -11.52 11.87 -6.71
C SER A 57 -12.01 10.44 -6.43
N VAL A 58 -12.04 9.58 -7.45
CA VAL A 58 -12.39 8.16 -7.29
C VAL A 58 -11.28 7.45 -6.51
N ILE A 59 -10.02 7.71 -6.87
CA ILE A 59 -8.86 7.15 -6.18
C ILE A 59 -8.84 7.58 -4.71
N GLN A 60 -9.05 8.86 -4.44
CA GLN A 60 -9.11 9.41 -3.08
C GLN A 60 -10.24 8.77 -2.27
N ARG A 61 -11.42 8.56 -2.87
CA ARG A 61 -12.53 7.89 -2.19
C ARG A 61 -12.18 6.46 -1.82
N ILE A 62 -11.50 5.72 -2.71
CA ILE A 62 -11.05 4.34 -2.44
C ILE A 62 -9.99 4.34 -1.33
N GLN A 63 -9.02 5.25 -1.37
CA GLN A 63 -8.00 5.39 -0.32
C GLN A 63 -8.65 5.68 1.04
N ASN A 64 -9.56 6.65 1.10
CA ASN A 64 -10.28 6.99 2.32
C ASN A 64 -11.03 5.77 2.87
N TRP A 65 -11.74 5.04 2.01
CA TRP A 65 -12.42 3.82 2.42
C TRP A 65 -11.44 2.76 2.95
N CYS A 66 -10.31 2.54 2.28
CA CYS A 66 -9.28 1.61 2.74
C CYS A 66 -8.75 2.00 4.12
N ASN A 67 -8.44 3.27 4.34
CA ASN A 67 -7.87 3.78 5.59
C ASN A 67 -8.85 3.75 6.77
N HIS A 68 -10.16 3.81 6.50
CA HIS A 68 -11.21 3.77 7.53
C HIS A 68 -11.87 2.41 7.70
N LEU A 69 -11.48 1.39 6.92
CA LEU A 69 -12.05 0.06 7.05
C LEU A 69 -11.37 -0.69 8.22
N PRO A 70 -12.11 -1.10 9.28
CA PRO A 70 -11.57 -1.88 10.39
C PRO A 70 -10.83 -3.15 9.96
N ARG A 71 -9.76 -3.51 10.68
CA ARG A 71 -8.90 -4.65 10.36
C ARG A 71 -8.83 -5.60 11.54
N LYS A 72 -9.21 -6.87 11.34
CA LYS A 72 -9.06 -7.90 12.39
C LYS A 72 -7.62 -8.01 12.91
N ILE A 73 -6.63 -7.90 12.03
CA ILE A 73 -5.20 -7.96 12.40
C ILE A 73 -4.75 -6.78 13.28
N LEU A 74 -5.49 -5.67 13.28
CA LEU A 74 -5.24 -4.49 14.12
C LEU A 74 -6.17 -4.45 15.34
N GLY A 75 -6.69 -5.60 15.78
CA GLY A 75 -7.69 -5.64 16.86
C GLY A 75 -8.98 -4.88 16.52
N TYR A 76 -9.36 -4.90 15.23
CA TYR A 76 -10.50 -4.15 14.68
C TYR A 76 -10.35 -2.62 14.69
N LYS A 77 -9.16 -2.08 14.96
CA LYS A 77 -8.85 -0.67 14.64
C LYS A 77 -8.77 -0.44 13.13
N THR A 78 -8.91 0.80 12.72
CA THR A 78 -8.69 1.24 11.33
C THR A 78 -7.21 1.56 11.10
N PRO A 79 -6.69 1.41 9.87
CA PRO A 79 -5.33 1.84 9.54
C PRO A 79 -5.06 3.31 9.91
N GLN A 80 -6.06 4.20 9.72
CA GLN A 80 -5.94 5.61 10.09
C GLN A 80 -5.68 5.79 11.59
N GLN A 81 -6.47 5.13 12.45
CA GLN A 81 -6.28 5.21 13.90
C GLN A 81 -4.90 4.72 14.33
N CYS A 82 -4.44 3.58 13.81
CA CYS A 82 -3.11 3.09 14.13
C CYS A 82 -2.01 4.04 13.65
N PHE A 83 -2.17 4.64 12.47
CA PHE A 83 -1.21 5.62 11.96
C PHE A 83 -1.15 6.87 12.85
N ASP A 84 -2.30 7.40 13.25
CA ASP A 84 -2.39 8.59 14.12
C ASP A 84 -1.80 8.31 15.52
N GLU A 85 -2.01 7.10 16.06
CA GLU A 85 -1.44 6.65 17.33
C GLU A 85 0.10 6.61 17.29
N GLU A 86 0.69 6.06 16.23
CA GLU A 86 2.14 5.99 16.05
C GLU A 86 2.75 7.38 15.78
N LEU A 87 2.07 8.21 14.98
CA LEU A 87 2.52 9.58 14.70
C LEU A 87 2.62 10.41 15.98
N ALA A 88 1.66 10.24 16.90
CA ALA A 88 1.66 10.89 18.20
C ALA A 88 2.81 10.44 19.13
N GLN A 89 3.49 9.32 18.85
CA GLN A 89 4.69 8.90 19.61
C GLN A 89 5.97 9.56 19.11
N ILE A 90 5.98 10.04 17.86
CA ILE A 90 7.16 10.61 17.19
C ILE A 90 7.11 12.15 17.20
N SER A 91 5.92 12.73 17.37
CA SER A 91 5.70 14.18 17.56
C SER A 91 6.05 14.64 18.97
#